data_AF-A0A7R9MCS0-F1
#
_entry.id   AF-A0A7R9MCS0-F1
#
_cell.length_a   1.000
_cell.length_b   1.000
_cell.length_c   1.000
_cell.angle_alpha   90.00
_cell.angle_beta   90.00
_cell.angle_gamma   90.00
#
_symmetry.space_group_name_H-M   'P 1'
#
loop_
_entity.id
_entity.type
_entity.pdbx_description
1 polymer ?
#
loop_
_entity_poly.entity_id
_entity_poly.type
_entity_poly.pdbx_seq_one_letter_code
_entity_poly.pdbx_strand_id
1 'polypeptide(L)'
;IWDRTLRLVKNPLYVCYVLGTTARLFAVLGYMTFKSKYIESEYKTSASTANLFSGIIGVVPTAAGVFLGGLFIRKFLPGPRVLTAFVTIVEMIGAMGLLSAVFLGCPQSQFAGTTLQSQFELQSQCNSRCQCSTKLFQPICGPDNITNYFSPCFAGCQSQSINSTANVYSDCDCFEGSATDGYCDTDCGNNFHIYITLLGISGIIGCLAKTGNNIISFRIVRKEDKSFSIGLMTVFWSIFAFIYPLVYGAVADASCLIWESSCGQGGHCWAYDTPTFRRRLHGLTLGLYFVGSLFDVIVIFLSSRIKNLYDDDIDGEESDSLSDTTLNTIGVDRHLNPND
;
A
#
# COMPACT_ATOMS: atom_id res chain seq x y z
N ILE A 1 -32.86 15.44 -5.35
CA ILE A 1 -31.44 15.27 -4.93
C ILE A 1 -31.29 15.50 -3.42
N TRP A 2 -31.76 16.65 -2.89
CA TRP A 2 -31.71 16.98 -1.46
C TRP A 2 -32.31 15.89 -0.56
N ASP A 3 -33.53 15.44 -0.83
CA ASP A 3 -34.20 14.43 0.01
C ASP A 3 -33.49 13.08 0.03
N ARG A 4 -32.87 12.69 -1.08
CA ARG A 4 -32.06 11.46 -1.18
C ARG A 4 -30.78 11.59 -0.34
N THR A 5 -30.12 12.74 -0.42
CA THR A 5 -28.93 13.05 0.38
C THR A 5 -29.25 13.00 1.88
N LEU A 6 -30.31 13.69 2.30
CA LEU A 6 -30.73 13.73 3.70
C LEU A 6 -31.07 12.33 4.23
N ARG A 7 -31.71 11.50 3.40
CA ARG A 7 -32.03 10.12 3.75
C ARG A 7 -30.80 9.25 3.95
N LEU A 8 -29.78 9.39 3.11
CA LEU A 8 -28.51 8.66 3.24
C LEU A 8 -27.72 9.11 4.46
N VAL A 9 -27.57 10.41 4.68
CA VAL A 9 -26.83 10.98 5.83
C VAL A 9 -27.54 10.69 7.15
N LYS A 10 -28.87 10.55 7.16
CA LYS A 10 -29.63 10.11 8.35
C LYS A 10 -29.59 8.60 8.60
N ASN A 11 -29.06 7.80 7.67
CA ASN A 11 -28.92 6.36 7.87
C ASN A 11 -27.59 6.06 8.59
N PRO A 12 -27.62 5.71 9.89
CA PRO A 12 -26.38 5.51 10.66
C PRO A 12 -25.51 4.37 10.11
N LEU A 13 -26.13 3.37 9.49
CA LEU A 13 -25.41 2.24 8.89
C LEU A 13 -24.60 2.69 7.66
N TYR A 14 -25.18 3.53 6.81
CA TYR A 14 -24.49 4.11 5.65
C TYR A 14 -23.36 5.05 6.09
N VAL A 15 -23.62 5.93 7.06
CA VAL A 15 -22.60 6.87 7.55
C VAL A 15 -21.41 6.14 8.16
N CYS A 16 -21.63 5.15 9.04
CA CYS A 16 -20.54 4.38 9.64
C CYS A 16 -19.75 3.62 8.57
N TYR A 17 -20.44 3.00 7.60
CA TYR A 17 -19.81 2.31 6.49
C TYR A 17 -18.92 3.25 5.65
N VAL A 18 -19.42 4.44 5.29
CA VAL A 18 -18.65 5.42 4.51
C VAL A 18 -17.44 5.93 5.30
N LEU A 19 -17.60 6.23 6.59
CA LEU A 19 -16.47 6.67 7.44
C LEU A 19 -15.39 5.58 7.57
N GLY A 20 -15.80 4.34 7.83
CA GLY A 20 -14.88 3.20 7.95
C GLY A 20 -14.11 2.93 6.65
N THR A 21 -14.83 2.84 5.53
CA THR A 21 -14.21 2.64 4.21
C THR A 21 -13.33 3.80 3.78
N THR A 22 -13.66 5.05 4.16
CA THR A 22 -12.83 6.22 3.85
C THR A 22 -11.51 6.18 4.63
N ALA A 23 -11.54 5.84 5.92
CA ALA A 23 -10.32 5.68 6.73
C ALA A 23 -9.40 4.60 6.14
N ARG A 24 -9.98 3.45 5.73
CA ARG A 24 -9.24 2.37 5.06
C ARG A 24 -8.70 2.78 3.70
N LEU A 25 -9.48 3.50 2.90
CA LEU A 25 -9.04 4.01 1.60
C LEU A 25 -7.86 4.97 1.75
N PHE A 26 -7.93 5.88 2.73
CA PHE A 26 -6.83 6.80 3.04
C PHE A 26 -5.55 6.02 3.40
N ALA A 27 -5.67 5.00 4.25
CA ALA A 27 -4.55 4.15 4.65
C ALA A 27 -3.90 3.45 3.44
N VAL A 28 -4.73 2.81 2.60
CA VAL A 28 -4.26 2.04 1.45
C VAL A 28 -3.61 2.94 0.40
N LEU A 29 -4.28 4.02 0.00
CA LEU A 29 -3.77 4.91 -1.04
C LEU A 29 -2.51 5.65 -0.58
N GLY A 30 -2.50 6.17 0.65
CA GLY A 30 -1.32 6.82 1.22
C GLY A 30 -0.12 5.89 1.34
N TYR A 31 -0.34 4.67 1.83
CA TYR A 31 0.71 3.66 1.89
C TYR A 31 1.25 3.33 0.50
N MET A 32 0.38 3.07 -0.48
CA MET A 32 0.80 2.72 -1.84
C MET A 32 1.63 3.82 -2.53
N THR A 33 1.32 5.10 -2.28
CA THR A 33 2.08 6.22 -2.85
C THR A 33 3.55 6.22 -2.41
N PHE A 34 3.83 5.88 -1.15
CA PHE A 34 5.20 5.93 -0.59
C PHE A 34 5.87 4.57 -0.46
N LYS A 35 5.14 3.47 -0.69
CA LYS A 35 5.64 2.10 -0.59
C LYS A 35 6.88 1.84 -1.44
N SER A 36 6.88 2.25 -2.71
CA SER A 36 8.05 2.07 -3.58
C SER A 36 9.28 2.78 -3.02
N LYS A 37 9.10 4.03 -2.58
CA LYS A 37 10.19 4.82 -2.01
C LYS A 37 10.69 4.23 -0.68
N TYR A 38 9.78 3.72 0.14
CA TYR A 38 10.13 2.97 1.33
C TYR A 38 10.96 1.74 1.01
N ILE A 39 10.57 0.93 0.03
CA ILE A 39 11.31 -0.29 -0.35
C ILE A 39 12.70 0.06 -0.89
N GLU A 40 12.79 1.08 -1.74
CA GLU A 40 14.06 1.60 -2.26
C GLU A 40 14.99 2.03 -1.11
N SER A 41 14.45 2.81 -0.16
CA SER A 41 15.24 3.38 0.94
C SER A 41 15.62 2.39 2.03
N GLU A 42 14.69 1.53 2.45
CA GLU A 42 14.88 0.54 3.53
C GLU A 42 15.79 -0.60 3.08
N TYR A 43 15.51 -1.20 1.93
CA TYR A 43 16.19 -2.41 1.44
C TYR A 43 17.29 -2.11 0.41
N LYS A 44 17.60 -0.83 0.15
CA LYS A 44 18.69 -0.38 -0.74
C LYS A 44 18.59 -0.97 -2.15
N THR A 45 17.37 -1.18 -2.62
CA THR A 45 17.11 -1.70 -3.96
C THR A 45 16.98 -0.56 -4.96
N SER A 46 17.19 -0.86 -6.25
CA SER A 46 16.96 0.14 -7.30
C SER A 46 15.49 0.56 -7.35
N ALA A 47 15.24 1.81 -7.76
CA ALA A 47 13.87 2.32 -7.96
C ALA A 47 13.04 1.43 -8.91
N SER A 48 13.67 0.81 -9.92
CA SER A 48 13.00 -0.14 -10.83
C SER A 48 12.53 -1.40 -10.11
N THR A 49 13.39 -2.01 -9.29
CA THR A 49 13.07 -3.21 -8.50
C THR A 49 11.98 -2.90 -7.48
N ALA A 50 12.11 -1.79 -6.75
CA ALA A 50 11.14 -1.36 -5.75
C ALA A 50 9.74 -1.11 -6.35
N ASN A 51 9.67 -0.45 -7.51
CA ASN A 51 8.42 -0.22 -8.23
C ASN A 51 7.81 -1.52 -8.77
N LEU A 52 8.64 -2.42 -9.34
CA LEU A 52 8.18 -3.71 -9.86
C LEU A 52 7.50 -4.54 -8.77
N PHE A 53 8.19 -4.75 -7.63
CA PHE A 53 7.62 -5.52 -6.52
C PHE A 53 6.44 -4.81 -5.87
N SER A 54 6.47 -3.48 -5.75
CA SER A 54 5.33 -2.71 -5.24
C SER A 54 4.08 -2.94 -6.09
N GLY A 55 4.22 -2.91 -7.41
CA GLY A 55 3.16 -3.19 -8.37
C GLY A 55 2.65 -4.62 -8.30
N ILE A 56 3.55 -5.63 -8.33
CA ILE A 56 3.17 -7.05 -8.25
C ILE A 56 2.37 -7.34 -6.97
N ILE A 57 2.86 -6.88 -5.82
CA ILE A 57 2.19 -7.05 -4.52
C ILE A 57 0.89 -6.24 -4.43
N GLY A 58 0.75 -5.17 -5.19
CA GLY A 58 -0.50 -4.42 -5.27
C GLY A 58 -1.58 -5.16 -6.06
N VAL A 59 -1.21 -5.66 -7.24
CA VAL A 59 -2.17 -6.17 -8.23
C VAL A 59 -2.50 -7.65 -8.01
N VAL A 60 -1.48 -8.51 -7.92
CA VAL A 60 -1.69 -9.98 -7.88
C VAL A 60 -2.45 -10.41 -6.62
N PRO A 61 -2.04 -9.98 -5.39
CA PRO A 61 -2.80 -10.23 -4.18
C PRO A 61 -4.23 -9.70 -4.23
N THR A 62 -4.45 -8.53 -4.83
CA THR A 62 -5.79 -7.96 -4.99
C THR A 62 -6.68 -8.85 -5.84
N ALA A 63 -6.20 -9.28 -7.01
CA ALA A 63 -6.97 -10.13 -7.92
C ALA A 63 -7.29 -11.49 -7.27
N ALA A 64 -6.29 -12.14 -6.69
CA ALA A 64 -6.46 -13.42 -6.01
C ALA A 64 -7.44 -13.31 -4.83
N GLY A 65 -7.28 -12.28 -3.99
CA GLY A 65 -8.13 -12.09 -2.82
C GLY A 65 -9.58 -11.79 -3.16
N VAL A 66 -9.84 -10.90 -4.13
CA VAL A 66 -11.21 -10.59 -4.60
C VAL A 66 -11.88 -11.84 -5.16
N PHE A 67 -11.17 -12.62 -5.98
CA PHE A 67 -11.68 -13.86 -6.55
C PHE A 67 -12.01 -14.90 -5.47
N LEU A 68 -11.08 -15.17 -4.55
CA LEU A 68 -11.29 -16.11 -3.44
C LEU A 68 -12.41 -15.66 -2.50
N GLY A 69 -12.49 -14.37 -2.20
CA GLY A 69 -13.58 -13.79 -1.40
C GLY A 69 -14.94 -13.93 -2.09
N GLY A 70 -14.99 -13.77 -3.41
CA GLY A 70 -16.19 -14.01 -4.20
C GLY A 70 -16.63 -15.46 -4.18
N LEU A 71 -15.70 -16.41 -4.36
CA LEU A 71 -15.98 -17.85 -4.25
C LEU A 71 -16.50 -18.23 -2.86
N PHE A 72 -15.90 -17.67 -1.80
CA PHE A 72 -16.34 -17.89 -0.43
C PHE A 72 -17.79 -17.42 -0.23
N ILE A 73 -18.12 -16.19 -0.64
CA ILE A 73 -19.46 -15.64 -0.47
C ILE A 73 -20.49 -16.42 -1.29
N ARG A 74 -20.17 -16.77 -2.53
CA ARG A 74 -21.04 -17.57 -3.40
C ARG A 74 -21.32 -18.96 -2.82
N LYS A 75 -20.32 -19.60 -2.21
CA LYS A 75 -20.47 -20.96 -1.67
C LYS A 75 -21.23 -21.01 -0.35
N PHE A 76 -21.00 -20.06 0.54
CA PHE A 76 -21.51 -20.13 1.92
C PHE A 76 -22.73 -19.25 2.18
N LEU A 77 -23.04 -18.30 1.30
CA LEU A 77 -24.17 -17.36 1.42
C LEU A 77 -24.35 -16.82 2.85
N PRO A 78 -23.30 -16.25 3.47
CA PRO A 78 -23.34 -15.85 4.87
C PRO A 78 -24.39 -14.77 5.13
N GLY A 79 -25.15 -14.92 6.22
CA GLY A 79 -26.09 -13.87 6.64
C GLY A 79 -25.39 -12.52 6.93
N PRO A 80 -26.13 -11.39 6.97
CA PRO A 80 -25.54 -10.05 7.06
C PRO A 80 -24.56 -9.82 8.22
N ARG A 81 -24.88 -10.36 9.41
CA ARG A 81 -24.01 -10.32 10.59
C ARG A 81 -22.71 -11.08 10.39
N VAL A 82 -22.79 -12.27 9.80
CA VAL A 82 -21.63 -13.13 9.54
C VAL A 82 -20.76 -12.52 8.45
N LEU A 83 -21.36 -11.99 7.38
CA LEU A 83 -20.62 -11.33 6.30
C LEU A 83 -19.87 -10.09 6.78
N THR A 84 -20.54 -9.21 7.54
CA THR A 84 -19.91 -8.00 8.10
C THR A 84 -18.78 -8.36 9.08
N ALA A 85 -18.98 -9.34 9.96
CA ALA A 85 -17.94 -9.82 10.85
C ALA A 85 -16.75 -10.44 10.10
N PHE A 86 -17.02 -11.27 9.09
CA PHE A 86 -15.99 -11.86 8.23
C PHE A 86 -15.12 -10.78 7.57
N VAL A 87 -15.76 -9.78 6.95
CA VAL A 87 -15.08 -8.64 6.32
C VAL A 87 -14.13 -7.95 7.31
N THR A 88 -14.62 -7.58 8.49
CA THR A 88 -13.80 -6.90 9.50
C THR A 88 -12.65 -7.75 10.01
N ILE A 89 -12.89 -9.04 10.30
CA ILE A 89 -11.86 -9.95 10.81
C ILE A 89 -10.75 -10.14 9.79
N VAL A 90 -11.12 -10.38 8.53
CA VAL A 90 -10.17 -10.60 7.44
C VAL A 90 -9.32 -9.36 7.16
N GLU A 91 -9.93 -8.17 7.19
CA GLU A 91 -9.18 -6.91 7.06
C GLU A 91 -8.21 -6.69 8.23
N MET A 92 -8.62 -7.01 9.46
CA MET A 92 -7.75 -6.94 10.64
C MET A 92 -6.56 -7.92 10.55
N ILE A 93 -6.80 -9.16 10.11
CA ILE A 93 -5.73 -10.14 9.90
C ILE A 93 -4.79 -9.66 8.78
N GLY A 94 -5.32 -9.08 7.70
CA GLY A 94 -4.50 -8.46 6.66
C GLY A 94 -3.65 -7.30 7.21
N ALA A 95 -4.22 -6.46 8.07
CA ALA A 95 -3.50 -5.36 8.72
C ALA A 95 -2.40 -5.85 9.66
N MET A 96 -2.55 -7.01 10.32
CA MET A 96 -1.47 -7.60 11.14
C MET A 96 -0.20 -7.89 10.32
N GLY A 97 -0.32 -8.14 9.02
CA GLY A 97 0.82 -8.22 8.12
C GLY A 97 1.65 -6.93 8.10
N LEU A 98 0.98 -5.78 8.04
CA LEU A 98 1.65 -4.47 8.13
C LEU A 98 2.30 -4.24 9.50
N LEU A 99 1.77 -4.84 10.56
CA LEU A 99 2.40 -4.82 11.88
C LEU A 99 3.72 -5.60 11.89
N SER A 100 3.76 -6.80 11.29
CA SER A 100 5.02 -7.54 11.17
C SER A 100 6.08 -6.76 10.38
N ALA A 101 5.67 -5.99 9.38
CA ALA A 101 6.56 -5.14 8.60
C ALA A 101 7.25 -4.02 9.40
N VAL A 102 6.70 -3.59 10.54
CA VAL A 102 7.35 -2.61 11.44
C VAL A 102 8.69 -3.14 11.97
N PHE A 103 8.79 -4.46 12.17
CA PHE A 103 9.95 -5.13 12.73
C PHE A 103 10.93 -5.65 11.68
N LEU A 104 10.51 -5.72 10.41
CA LEU A 104 11.31 -6.21 9.29
C LEU A 104 12.04 -5.04 8.63
N GLY A 105 13.18 -4.66 9.17
CA GLY A 105 14.06 -3.65 8.60
C GLY A 105 15.43 -4.19 8.24
N CYS A 106 16.23 -3.34 7.61
CA CYS A 106 17.65 -3.56 7.40
C CYS A 106 18.48 -2.52 8.16
N PRO A 107 19.77 -2.82 8.44
CA PRO A 107 20.65 -1.88 9.12
C PRO A 107 20.65 -0.52 8.41
N GLN A 108 20.56 0.56 9.20
CA GLN A 108 20.61 1.90 8.65
C GLN A 108 21.98 2.16 8.03
N SER A 109 21.99 2.70 6.81
CA SER A 109 23.23 3.13 6.14
C SER A 109 23.90 4.21 6.97
N GLN A 110 25.18 4.01 7.26
CA GLN A 110 26.01 5.01 7.89
C GLN A 110 26.53 5.93 6.80
N PHE A 111 26.20 7.22 6.89
CA PHE A 111 26.75 8.25 6.02
C PHE A 111 27.81 9.05 6.77
N ALA A 112 28.93 9.36 6.12
CA ALA A 112 29.90 10.29 6.67
C ALA A 112 29.22 11.64 6.97
N GLY A 113 29.33 12.11 8.22
CA GLY A 113 28.64 13.32 8.70
C GLY A 113 27.43 13.06 9.62
N THR A 114 27.05 11.81 9.90
CA THR A 114 26.06 11.50 10.93
C THR A 114 26.66 11.67 12.33
N THR A 115 26.36 12.77 13.03
CA THR A 115 26.57 12.83 14.49
C THR A 115 25.37 12.21 15.22
N LEU A 116 25.61 11.62 16.39
CA LEU A 116 24.58 11.02 17.27
C LEU A 116 23.49 12.01 17.73
N GLN A 117 23.59 13.31 17.41
CA GLN A 117 22.73 14.40 17.87
C GLN A 117 21.89 15.05 16.76
N SER A 118 21.50 14.30 15.73
CA SER A 118 20.52 14.74 14.70
C SER A 118 20.92 16.00 13.89
N GLN A 119 22.16 16.46 14.01
CA GLN A 119 22.77 17.41 13.07
C GLN A 119 23.53 16.60 12.02
N PHE A 120 22.91 16.49 10.85
CA PHE A 120 23.51 15.86 9.68
C PHE A 120 24.25 16.93 8.89
N GLU A 121 25.58 16.94 8.97
CA GLU A 121 26.43 17.89 8.24
C GLU A 121 27.30 17.12 7.25
N LEU A 122 27.03 17.31 5.96
CA LEU A 122 27.84 16.74 4.88
C LEU A 122 29.19 17.44 4.72
N GLN A 123 29.29 18.70 5.15
CA GLN A 123 30.53 19.46 5.05
C GLN A 123 31.45 19.12 6.21
N SER A 124 32.70 18.83 5.89
CA SER A 124 33.76 18.49 6.83
C SER A 124 35.08 19.11 6.36
N GLN A 125 36.11 19.05 7.20
CA GLN A 125 37.44 19.56 6.86
C GLN A 125 38.00 18.88 5.59
N CYS A 126 37.72 17.59 5.39
CA CYS A 126 38.25 16.84 4.26
C CYS A 126 37.63 17.22 2.90
N ASN A 127 36.39 17.71 2.87
CA ASN A 127 35.74 18.15 1.62
C ASN A 127 35.64 19.69 1.51
N SER A 128 36.24 20.43 2.45
CA SER A 128 36.26 21.90 2.46
C SER A 128 36.93 22.52 1.23
N ARG A 129 37.81 21.77 0.56
CA ARG A 129 38.49 22.20 -0.67
C ARG A 129 37.60 22.12 -1.91
N CYS A 130 36.44 21.47 -1.80
CA CYS A 130 35.53 21.22 -2.91
C CYS A 130 34.19 21.93 -2.65
N GLN A 131 33.69 22.70 -3.63
CA GLN A 131 32.37 23.33 -3.55
C GLN A 131 31.27 22.31 -3.87
N CYS A 132 31.14 21.28 -3.03
CA CYS A 132 30.21 20.18 -3.27
C CYS A 132 28.75 20.63 -3.18
N SER A 133 27.91 20.06 -4.04
CA SER A 133 26.47 20.32 -4.10
C SER A 133 25.68 19.03 -3.87
N THR A 134 24.53 19.14 -3.21
CA THR A 134 23.58 18.02 -3.03
C THR A 134 22.61 17.88 -4.19
N LYS A 135 22.88 18.50 -5.34
CA LYS A 135 22.05 18.39 -6.55
C LYS A 135 22.11 17.01 -7.21
N LEU A 136 23.23 16.30 -7.08
CA LEU A 136 23.43 14.98 -7.68
C LEU A 136 23.87 13.99 -6.61
N PHE A 137 23.09 12.93 -6.43
CA PHE A 137 23.40 11.84 -5.50
C PHE A 137 24.07 10.68 -6.23
N GLN A 138 25.29 10.38 -5.82
CA GLN A 138 26.12 9.31 -6.38
C GLN A 138 26.85 8.63 -5.22
N PRO A 139 26.15 7.79 -4.42
CA PRO A 139 26.75 7.22 -3.23
C PRO A 139 27.98 6.39 -3.59
N ILE A 140 29.02 6.50 -2.78
CA ILE A 140 30.19 5.61 -2.84
C ILE A 140 30.40 4.93 -1.51
N CYS A 141 30.95 3.71 -1.56
CA CYS A 141 31.33 2.97 -0.39
C CYS A 141 32.79 3.19 -0.05
N GLY A 142 33.08 3.56 1.20
CA GLY A 142 34.44 3.71 1.71
C GLY A 142 35.20 2.38 1.79
N PRO A 143 36.52 2.43 2.00
CA PRO A 143 37.39 1.26 2.08
C PRO A 143 37.09 0.36 3.30
N ASP A 144 36.36 0.88 4.30
CA ASP A 144 35.89 0.15 5.48
C ASP A 144 34.68 -0.75 5.19
N ASN A 145 34.10 -0.66 3.99
CA ASN A 145 32.89 -1.37 3.57
C ASN A 145 31.66 -1.09 4.47
N ILE A 146 31.66 0.03 5.21
CA ILE A 146 30.62 0.40 6.17
C ILE A 146 30.15 1.84 5.92
N THR A 147 31.08 2.76 5.74
CA THR A 147 30.78 4.19 5.64
C THR A 147 30.45 4.58 4.20
N ASN A 148 29.26 5.12 4.00
CA ASN A 148 28.81 5.64 2.72
C ASN A 148 29.11 7.14 2.65
N TYR A 149 29.53 7.62 1.49
CA TYR A 149 29.67 9.05 1.20
C TYR A 149 28.61 9.46 0.20
N PHE A 150 28.05 10.66 0.34
CA PHE A 150 26.97 11.15 -0.53
C PHE A 150 27.37 11.23 -2.01
N SER A 151 28.61 11.64 -2.26
CA SER A 151 29.23 11.65 -3.59
C SER A 151 30.76 11.60 -3.48
N PRO A 152 31.48 11.32 -4.58
CA PRO A 152 32.94 11.42 -4.64
C PRO A 152 33.48 12.78 -4.20
N CYS A 153 32.74 13.85 -4.48
CA CYS A 153 33.09 15.20 -4.02
C CYS A 153 33.07 15.30 -2.49
N PHE A 154 32.01 14.80 -1.85
CA PHE A 154 31.91 14.85 -0.38
C PHE A 154 32.92 13.94 0.32
N ALA A 155 33.51 12.98 -0.39
CA ALA A 155 34.65 12.18 0.05
C ALA A 155 36.02 12.82 -0.25
N GLY A 156 36.05 13.92 -1.01
CA GLY A 156 37.28 14.61 -1.40
C GLY A 156 38.12 13.88 -2.44
N CYS A 157 37.53 12.97 -3.23
CA CYS A 157 38.24 12.17 -4.23
C CYS A 157 38.62 12.98 -5.47
N GLN A 158 39.86 12.83 -5.93
CA GLN A 158 40.41 13.57 -7.07
C GLN A 158 40.58 12.70 -8.33
N SER A 159 40.60 11.39 -8.16
CA SER A 159 40.85 10.44 -9.25
C SER A 159 39.72 9.43 -9.37
N GLN A 160 39.38 9.09 -10.62
CA GLN A 160 38.38 8.10 -10.99
C GLN A 160 38.98 7.14 -12.00
N SER A 161 38.84 5.86 -11.74
CA SER A 161 39.20 4.77 -12.64
C SER A 161 38.02 3.81 -12.81
N ILE A 162 38.01 3.02 -13.86
CA ILE A 162 36.99 1.99 -14.10
C ILE A 162 37.64 0.63 -13.90
N ASN A 163 37.13 -0.15 -12.96
CA ASN A 163 37.55 -1.53 -12.77
C ASN A 163 36.43 -2.48 -13.22
N SER A 164 36.68 -3.19 -14.32
CA SER A 164 35.82 -4.21 -14.94
C SER A 164 34.44 -3.66 -15.40
N THR A 165 33.61 -3.20 -14.46
CA THR A 165 32.28 -2.61 -14.68
C THR A 165 31.88 -1.55 -13.64
N ALA A 166 32.69 -1.32 -12.60
CA ALA A 166 32.39 -0.38 -11.53
C ALA A 166 33.38 0.80 -11.52
N ASN A 167 32.89 1.99 -11.19
CA ASN A 167 33.75 3.14 -10.94
C ASN A 167 34.47 2.94 -9.60
N VAL A 168 35.78 3.19 -9.61
CA VAL A 168 36.65 3.17 -8.44
C VAL A 168 37.24 4.57 -8.28
N TYR A 169 37.01 5.16 -7.12
CA TYR A 169 37.48 6.48 -6.77
C TYR A 169 38.71 6.37 -5.85
N SER A 170 39.73 7.16 -6.11
CA SER A 170 40.97 7.19 -5.33
C SER A 170 41.42 8.62 -5.07
N ASP A 171 42.49 8.76 -4.28
CA ASP A 171 43.06 10.05 -3.88
C ASP A 171 42.02 10.92 -3.17
N CYS A 172 41.39 10.34 -2.15
CA CYS A 172 40.32 10.96 -1.36
C CYS A 172 40.88 11.57 -0.07
N ASP A 173 40.49 12.80 0.24
CA ASP A 173 40.96 13.51 1.45
C ASP A 173 40.31 12.98 2.75
N CYS A 174 39.15 12.30 2.68
CA CYS A 174 38.41 11.84 3.87
C CYS A 174 38.84 10.46 4.39
N PHE A 175 39.59 9.67 3.62
CA PHE A 175 40.05 8.33 4.02
C PHE A 175 41.24 7.87 3.17
N GLU A 176 42.02 6.91 3.67
CA GLU A 176 43.06 6.25 2.87
C GLU A 176 42.51 5.00 2.17
N GLY A 177 42.81 4.85 0.87
CA GLY A 177 42.39 3.71 0.06
C GLY A 177 41.54 4.12 -1.14
N SER A 178 40.77 3.17 -1.66
CA SER A 178 39.83 3.40 -2.76
C SER A 178 38.39 3.15 -2.32
N ALA A 179 37.47 3.86 -2.96
CA ALA A 179 36.04 3.69 -2.79
C ALA A 179 35.41 3.15 -4.07
N THR A 180 34.33 2.39 -3.93
CA THR A 180 33.58 1.84 -5.07
C THR A 180 32.24 2.53 -5.23
N ASP A 181 31.73 2.55 -6.45
CA ASP A 181 30.40 3.08 -6.76
C ASP A 181 29.28 2.31 -6.03
N GLY A 182 28.25 3.02 -5.58
CA GLY A 182 27.09 2.47 -4.88
C GLY A 182 27.15 2.51 -3.36
N TYR A 183 26.13 1.93 -2.73
CA TYR A 183 26.08 1.75 -1.29
C TYR A 183 27.06 0.64 -0.86
N CYS A 184 27.59 0.77 0.35
CA CYS A 184 28.27 -0.35 1.02
C CYS A 184 27.31 -1.53 1.17
N ASP A 185 27.85 -2.74 1.04
CA ASP A 185 27.07 -3.96 1.17
C ASP A 185 26.58 -4.12 2.61
N THR A 186 25.33 -3.73 2.86
CA THR A 186 24.64 -3.99 4.12
C THR A 186 24.02 -5.37 4.08
N ASP A 187 24.45 -6.26 4.97
CA ASP A 187 23.82 -7.56 5.16
C ASP A 187 22.36 -7.38 5.63
N CYS A 188 21.48 -7.33 4.64
CA CYS A 188 20.03 -7.23 4.78
C CYS A 188 19.39 -8.63 4.83
N GLY A 189 20.22 -9.69 4.66
CA GLY A 189 19.84 -11.09 4.66
C GLY A 189 18.58 -11.37 3.82
N ASN A 190 17.70 -12.21 4.37
CA ASN A 190 16.43 -12.55 3.74
C ASN A 190 15.28 -11.58 4.06
N ASN A 191 15.54 -10.46 4.77
CA ASN A 191 14.47 -9.58 5.27
C ASN A 191 13.65 -8.97 4.15
N PHE A 192 14.28 -8.60 3.03
CA PHE A 192 13.58 -8.10 1.85
C PHE A 192 12.57 -9.13 1.31
N HIS A 193 13.02 -10.35 1.05
CA HIS A 193 12.16 -11.42 0.52
C HIS A 193 11.04 -11.81 1.49
N ILE A 194 11.33 -11.84 2.80
CA ILE A 194 10.34 -12.09 3.85
C ILE A 194 9.28 -11.00 3.86
N TYR A 195 9.68 -9.73 3.81
CA TYR A 195 8.78 -8.58 3.77
C TYR A 195 7.84 -8.61 2.57
N ILE A 196 8.38 -8.86 1.37
CA ILE A 196 7.59 -8.94 0.13
C ILE A 196 6.58 -10.09 0.19
N THR A 197 7.00 -11.27 0.68
CA THR A 197 6.14 -12.44 0.80
C THR A 197 5.02 -12.22 1.82
N LEU A 198 5.35 -11.68 2.99
CA LEU A 198 4.38 -11.38 4.04
C LEU A 198 3.36 -10.34 3.60
N LEU A 199 3.79 -9.26 2.94
CA LEU A 199 2.86 -8.29 2.36
C LEU A 199 1.98 -8.89 1.27
N GLY A 200 2.52 -9.80 0.45
CA GLY A 200 1.75 -10.52 -0.55
C GLY A 200 0.63 -11.34 0.07
N ILE A 201 0.95 -12.20 1.04
CA ILE A 201 -0.03 -13.03 1.76
C ILE A 201 -1.07 -12.16 2.47
N SER A 202 -0.61 -11.12 3.18
CA SER A 202 -1.48 -10.20 3.91
C SER A 202 -2.39 -9.41 2.98
N GLY A 203 -1.90 -9.05 1.80
CA GLY A 203 -2.67 -8.43 0.72
C GLY A 203 -3.76 -9.36 0.18
N ILE A 204 -3.47 -10.66 0.00
CA ILE A 204 -4.48 -11.65 -0.40
C ILE A 204 -5.56 -11.72 0.66
N ILE A 205 -5.17 -11.98 1.92
CA ILE A 205 -6.09 -12.07 3.06
C ILE A 205 -6.96 -10.83 3.11
N GLY A 206 -6.38 -9.63 3.22
CA GLY A 206 -7.15 -8.38 3.29
C GLY A 206 -8.10 -8.18 2.10
N CYS A 207 -7.74 -8.65 0.91
CA CYS A 207 -8.59 -8.50 -0.28
C CYS A 207 -9.75 -9.50 -0.36
N LEU A 208 -9.80 -10.57 0.45
CA LEU A 208 -11.00 -11.44 0.55
C LEU A 208 -12.24 -10.66 0.97
N ALA A 209 -12.05 -9.59 1.75
CA ALA A 209 -13.12 -8.75 2.25
C ALA A 209 -13.70 -7.79 1.20
N LYS A 210 -13.02 -7.56 0.06
CA LYS A 210 -13.46 -6.55 -0.94
C LYS A 210 -14.83 -6.88 -1.54
N THR A 211 -15.08 -8.13 -1.88
CA THR A 211 -16.37 -8.55 -2.45
C THR A 211 -17.50 -8.37 -1.42
N GLY A 212 -17.25 -8.75 -0.16
CA GLY A 212 -18.20 -8.55 0.94
C GLY A 212 -18.49 -7.08 1.20
N ASN A 213 -17.46 -6.23 1.25
CA ASN A 213 -17.61 -4.78 1.36
C ASN A 213 -18.52 -4.22 0.27
N ASN A 214 -18.34 -4.62 -0.99
CA ASN A 214 -19.17 -4.16 -2.11
C ASN A 214 -20.63 -4.60 -1.94
N ILE A 215 -20.89 -5.86 -1.58
CA ILE A 215 -22.26 -6.37 -1.33
C ILE A 215 -22.93 -5.56 -0.20
N ILE A 216 -22.21 -5.33 0.90
CA ILE A 216 -22.71 -4.51 2.01
C ILE A 216 -23.07 -3.10 1.51
N SER A 217 -22.21 -2.44 0.74
CA SER A 217 -22.44 -1.08 0.23
C SER A 217 -23.77 -0.93 -0.53
N PHE A 218 -24.18 -1.96 -1.28
CA PHE A 218 -25.43 -1.96 -2.03
C PHE A 218 -26.65 -2.27 -1.17
N ARG A 219 -26.48 -3.04 -0.09
CA ARG A 219 -27.58 -3.60 0.71
C ARG A 219 -27.91 -2.74 1.94
N ILE A 220 -27.05 -1.79 2.30
CA ILE A 220 -27.33 -0.80 3.36
C ILE A 220 -28.20 0.38 2.90
N VAL A 221 -28.49 0.47 1.60
CA VAL A 221 -29.29 1.54 0.97
C VAL A 221 -30.51 0.97 0.25
N ARG A 222 -31.51 1.82 -0.01
CA ARG A 222 -32.72 1.44 -0.75
C ARG A 222 -32.39 1.18 -2.22
N LYS A 223 -33.14 0.29 -2.89
CA LYS A 223 -32.92 -0.07 -4.31
C LYS A 223 -32.86 1.18 -5.23
N GLU A 224 -33.71 2.17 -4.98
CA GLU A 224 -33.78 3.44 -5.75
C GLU A 224 -32.60 4.41 -5.52
N ASP A 225 -31.84 4.24 -4.43
CA ASP A 225 -30.77 5.14 -4.02
C ASP A 225 -29.36 4.56 -4.25
N LYS A 226 -29.22 3.31 -4.74
CA LYS A 226 -27.93 2.60 -4.89
C LYS A 226 -26.88 3.34 -5.72
N SER A 227 -27.24 3.80 -6.93
CA SER A 227 -26.29 4.52 -7.80
C SER A 227 -25.94 5.90 -7.22
N PHE A 228 -26.92 6.58 -6.62
CA PHE A 228 -26.72 7.87 -5.98
C PHE A 228 -25.81 7.76 -4.74
N SER A 229 -25.93 6.69 -3.95
CA SER A 229 -25.11 6.47 -2.76
C SER A 229 -23.64 6.20 -3.09
N ILE A 230 -23.36 5.50 -4.20
CA ILE A 230 -21.98 5.35 -4.68
C ILE A 230 -21.43 6.69 -5.15
N GLY A 231 -22.21 7.46 -5.91
CA GLY A 231 -21.78 8.80 -6.34
C GLY A 231 -21.46 9.71 -5.15
N LEU A 232 -22.30 9.72 -4.12
CA LEU A 232 -22.07 10.49 -2.90
C LEU A 232 -20.82 10.02 -2.13
N MET A 233 -20.61 8.70 -2.03
CA MET A 233 -19.41 8.12 -1.41
C MET A 233 -18.15 8.50 -2.18
N THR A 234 -18.16 8.46 -3.51
CA THR A 234 -17.02 8.87 -4.35
C THR A 234 -16.70 10.35 -4.18
N VAL A 235 -17.71 11.24 -4.12
CA VAL A 235 -17.49 12.66 -3.83
C VAL A 235 -16.79 12.82 -2.48
N PHE A 236 -17.24 12.07 -1.46
CA PHE A 236 -16.61 12.08 -0.15
C PHE A 236 -15.15 11.59 -0.20
N TRP A 237 -14.87 10.48 -0.88
CA TRP A 237 -13.50 9.98 -1.07
C TRP A 237 -12.61 10.96 -1.82
N SER A 238 -13.13 11.62 -2.85
CA SER A 238 -12.39 12.61 -3.65
C SER A 238 -11.96 13.83 -2.84
N ILE A 239 -12.72 14.23 -1.81
CA ILE A 239 -12.30 15.31 -0.89
C ILE A 239 -11.02 14.92 -0.15
N PHE A 240 -10.91 13.66 0.28
CA PHE A 240 -9.73 13.15 0.99
C PHE A 240 -8.60 12.73 0.07
N ALA A 241 -8.83 12.66 -1.24
CA ALA A 241 -7.83 12.20 -2.21
C ALA A 241 -6.57 13.08 -2.27
N PHE A 242 -6.71 14.38 -1.97
CA PHE A 242 -5.57 15.30 -1.90
C PHE A 242 -4.88 15.32 -0.54
N ILE A 243 -5.55 14.84 0.51
CA ILE A 243 -5.06 14.91 1.88
C ILE A 243 -4.11 13.74 2.17
N TYR A 244 -4.38 12.53 1.66
CA TYR A 244 -3.52 11.38 1.94
C TYR A 244 -2.08 11.52 1.43
N PRO A 245 -1.78 12.04 0.21
CA PRO A 245 -0.40 12.22 -0.23
C PRO A 245 0.33 13.26 0.62
N LEU A 246 -0.37 14.30 1.07
CA LEU A 246 0.19 15.35 1.92
C LEU A 246 0.61 14.79 3.29
N VAL A 247 -0.27 14.01 3.93
CA VAL A 247 0.03 13.42 5.25
C VAL A 247 1.17 12.41 5.17
N TYR A 248 1.13 11.51 4.18
CA TYR A 248 2.20 10.52 4.01
C TYR A 248 3.50 11.15 3.50
N GLY A 249 3.42 12.24 2.73
CA GLY A 249 4.56 13.07 2.34
C GLY A 249 5.23 13.69 3.54
N ALA A 250 4.46 14.31 4.44
CA ALA A 250 4.99 14.85 5.70
C ALA A 250 5.67 13.78 6.56
N VAL A 251 5.17 12.53 6.56
CA VAL A 251 5.84 11.41 7.24
C VAL A 251 7.19 11.07 6.60
N ALA A 252 7.26 11.02 5.27
CA ALA A 252 8.49 10.78 4.53
C ALA A 252 9.50 11.93 4.77
N ASP A 253 9.06 13.17 4.60
CA ASP A 253 9.87 14.39 4.78
C ASP A 253 10.42 14.50 6.20
N ALA A 254 9.61 14.20 7.21
CA ALA A 254 10.03 14.20 8.61
C ALA A 254 11.02 13.06 8.96
N SER A 255 11.27 12.15 8.02
CA SER A 255 12.27 11.09 8.13
C SER A 255 13.48 11.35 7.22
N CYS A 256 13.56 12.52 6.57
CA CYS A 256 14.65 12.86 5.68
C CYS A 256 15.93 13.21 6.44
N LEU A 257 17.07 12.63 6.02
CA LEU A 257 18.41 12.98 6.50
C LEU A 257 19.11 13.95 5.57
N ILE A 258 18.96 13.76 4.25
CA ILE A 258 19.69 14.53 3.24
C ILE A 258 18.72 15.10 2.21
N TRP A 259 18.60 16.42 2.22
CA TRP A 259 17.80 17.17 1.26
C TRP A 259 18.61 17.52 0.02
N GLU A 260 17.99 17.38 -1.15
CA GLU A 260 18.46 18.03 -2.36
C GLU A 260 18.42 19.55 -2.16
N SER A 261 19.48 20.24 -2.59
CA SER A 261 19.53 21.69 -2.67
C SER A 261 19.87 22.10 -4.10
N SER A 262 18.94 22.79 -4.75
CA SER A 262 19.12 23.34 -6.08
C SER A 262 18.70 24.81 -6.06
N CYS A 263 19.63 25.70 -6.39
CA CYS A 263 19.40 27.16 -6.39
C CYS A 263 18.88 27.72 -5.04
N GLY A 264 19.30 27.14 -3.90
CA GLY A 264 18.88 27.58 -2.57
C GLY A 264 17.47 27.15 -2.17
N GLN A 265 16.78 26.36 -3.01
CA GLN A 265 15.51 25.73 -2.68
C GLN A 265 15.73 24.25 -2.38
N GLY A 266 15.06 23.76 -1.33
CA GLY A 266 15.03 22.34 -0.99
C GLY A 266 14.18 21.57 -1.99
N GLY A 267 14.70 20.44 -2.45
CA GLY A 267 14.04 19.53 -3.40
C GLY A 267 13.61 18.22 -2.74
N HIS A 268 13.84 17.10 -3.42
CA HIS A 268 13.51 15.78 -2.88
C HIS A 268 14.54 15.30 -1.85
N CYS A 269 14.16 14.28 -1.08
CA CYS A 269 15.07 13.67 -0.11
C CYS A 269 15.87 12.52 -0.73
N TRP A 270 17.20 12.56 -0.54
CA TRP A 270 18.13 11.56 -1.06
C TRP A 270 18.26 10.34 -0.14
N ALA A 271 18.36 10.58 1.17
CA ALA A 271 18.54 9.54 2.17
C ALA A 271 17.62 9.78 3.37
N TYR A 272 17.01 8.72 3.87
CA TYR A 272 16.06 8.75 4.97
C TYR A 272 16.62 8.00 6.19
N ASP A 273 16.18 8.41 7.38
CA ASP A 273 16.28 7.62 8.61
C ASP A 273 15.30 6.45 8.48
N THR A 274 15.84 5.29 8.09
CA THR A 274 15.04 4.10 7.78
C THR A 274 14.25 3.59 8.99
N PRO A 275 14.79 3.47 10.22
CA PRO A 275 14.00 3.14 11.41
C PRO A 275 12.82 4.08 11.68
N THR A 276 13.02 5.40 11.55
CA THR A 276 11.95 6.38 11.78
C THR A 276 10.91 6.33 10.68
N PHE A 277 11.35 6.25 9.41
CA PHE A 277 10.45 6.16 8.27
C PHE A 277 9.59 4.90 8.34
N ARG A 278 10.20 3.74 8.61
CA ARG A 278 9.51 2.45 8.77
C ARG A 278 8.40 2.51 9.80
N ARG A 279 8.72 2.97 11.03
CA ARG A 279 7.77 3.02 12.15
C ARG A 279 6.63 4.00 11.89
N ARG A 280 6.92 5.20 11.37
CA ARG A 280 5.89 6.21 11.12
C ARG A 280 4.98 5.82 9.96
N LEU A 281 5.54 5.31 8.86
CA LEU A 281 4.76 4.91 7.68
C LEU A 281 3.79 3.77 8.00
N HIS A 282 4.28 2.69 8.61
CA HIS A 282 3.44 1.54 8.97
C HIS A 282 2.51 1.87 10.14
N GLY A 283 3.00 2.61 11.14
CA GLY A 283 2.20 3.02 12.30
C GLY A 283 1.01 3.89 11.93
N LEU A 284 1.20 4.89 11.07
CA LEU A 284 0.10 5.71 10.54
C LEU A 284 -0.94 4.86 9.81
N THR A 285 -0.46 3.97 8.93
CA THR A 285 -1.33 3.06 8.15
C THR A 285 -2.15 2.16 9.08
N LEU A 286 -1.51 1.53 10.07
CA LEU A 286 -2.17 0.69 11.08
C LEU A 286 -3.18 1.48 11.91
N GLY A 287 -2.85 2.72 12.31
CA GLY A 287 -3.75 3.60 13.04
C GLY A 287 -5.02 3.91 12.26
N LEU A 288 -4.90 4.20 10.96
CA LEU A 288 -6.05 4.43 10.09
C LEU A 288 -6.89 3.17 9.85
N TYR A 289 -6.25 2.01 9.70
CA TYR A 289 -6.95 0.72 9.66
C TYR A 289 -7.75 0.48 10.95
N PHE A 290 -7.14 0.73 12.10
CA PHE A 290 -7.80 0.59 13.39
C PHE A 290 -9.03 1.50 13.51
N VAL A 291 -8.91 2.78 13.13
CA VAL A 291 -10.05 3.72 13.08
C VAL A 291 -11.16 3.19 12.16
N GLY A 292 -10.81 2.66 10.98
CA GLY A 292 -11.76 2.03 10.07
C GLY A 292 -12.50 0.86 10.73
N SER A 293 -11.76 -0.03 11.39
CA SER A 293 -12.31 -1.20 12.07
C SER A 293 -13.22 -0.85 13.25
N LEU A 294 -13.01 0.27 13.93
CA LEU A 294 -13.96 0.76 14.95
C LEU A 294 -15.33 1.07 14.34
N PHE A 295 -15.38 1.70 13.17
CA PHE A 295 -16.64 1.92 12.45
C PHE A 295 -17.25 0.61 11.96
N ASP A 296 -16.44 -0.35 11.52
CA ASP A 296 -16.92 -1.65 11.08
C ASP A 296 -17.55 -2.45 12.23
N VAL A 297 -17.00 -2.36 13.44
CA VAL A 297 -17.61 -2.93 14.65
C VAL A 297 -19.00 -2.33 14.89
N ILE A 298 -19.17 -1.01 14.70
CA ILE A 298 -20.49 -0.36 14.79
C ILE A 298 -21.43 -0.89 13.68
N VAL A 299 -20.92 -1.08 12.46
CA VAL A 299 -21.68 -1.68 11.34
C VAL A 299 -22.12 -3.11 11.67
N ILE A 300 -21.27 -3.93 12.32
CA ILE A 300 -21.65 -5.28 12.77
C ILE A 300 -22.84 -5.22 13.74
N PHE A 301 -22.84 -4.31 14.72
CA PHE A 301 -23.98 -4.15 15.63
C PHE A 301 -25.25 -3.67 14.91
N LEU A 302 -25.11 -2.81 13.90
CA LEU A 302 -26.22 -2.29 13.10
C LEU A 302 -26.66 -3.24 11.96
N SER A 303 -25.91 -4.32 11.70
CA SER A 303 -26.13 -5.22 10.55
C SER A 303 -27.47 -5.97 10.60
N SER A 304 -28.14 -6.04 11.75
CA SER A 304 -29.51 -6.56 11.85
C SER A 304 -30.55 -5.73 11.07
N ARG A 305 -30.19 -4.50 10.69
CA ARG A 305 -31.04 -3.64 9.84
C ARG A 305 -30.95 -4.00 8.36
N ILE A 306 -29.95 -4.80 7.96
CA ILE A 306 -29.80 -5.27 6.59
C ILE A 306 -30.76 -6.45 6.42
N LYS A 307 -31.84 -6.21 5.68
CA LYS A 307 -32.75 -7.27 5.22
C LYS A 307 -32.39 -7.64 3.79
N ASN A 308 -32.60 -8.89 3.42
CA ASN A 308 -32.63 -9.29 2.01
C ASN A 308 -31.29 -9.11 1.27
N LEU A 309 -30.25 -9.77 1.81
CA LEU A 309 -28.86 -9.65 1.32
C LEU A 309 -28.65 -10.29 -0.06
N TYR A 310 -29.36 -11.37 -0.35
CA TYR A 310 -29.23 -12.20 -1.57
C TYR A 310 -30.54 -12.34 -2.36
N ASP A 311 -31.56 -11.52 -2.10
CA ASP A 311 -32.87 -11.66 -2.75
C ASP A 311 -32.81 -11.64 -4.29
N ASP A 312 -31.85 -10.94 -4.89
CA ASP A 312 -31.73 -10.93 -6.35
C ASP A 312 -31.01 -12.19 -6.91
N ASP A 313 -30.36 -13.01 -6.06
CA ASP A 313 -29.65 -14.24 -6.46
C ASP A 313 -30.55 -15.50 -6.34
N ILE A 314 -31.48 -15.50 -5.37
CA ILE A 314 -32.42 -16.62 -5.13
C ILE A 314 -33.46 -16.70 -6.27
N ASP A 315 -33.95 -15.55 -6.73
CA ASP A 315 -34.88 -15.48 -7.87
C ASP A 315 -34.23 -15.98 -9.18
N GLY A 316 -32.89 -15.83 -9.30
CA GLY A 316 -32.11 -16.31 -10.43
C GLY A 316 -31.93 -17.83 -10.45
N GLU A 317 -31.63 -18.45 -9.31
CA GLU A 317 -31.52 -19.92 -9.19
C GLU A 317 -32.88 -20.63 -9.32
N GLU A 318 -33.97 -20.02 -8.83
CA GLU A 318 -35.34 -20.51 -9.12
C GLU A 318 -35.68 -20.40 -10.61
N SER A 319 -35.27 -19.32 -11.29
CA SER A 319 -35.51 -19.18 -12.73
C SER A 319 -34.68 -20.14 -13.60
N ASP A 320 -33.43 -20.42 -13.22
CA ASP A 320 -32.58 -21.39 -13.92
C ASP A 320 -33.08 -22.83 -13.70
N SER A 321 -33.50 -23.18 -12.48
CA SER A 321 -34.08 -24.51 -12.18
C SER A 321 -35.47 -24.72 -12.82
N LEU A 322 -36.28 -23.67 -12.96
CA LEU A 322 -37.54 -23.72 -13.69
C LEU A 322 -37.33 -23.80 -15.21
N SER A 323 -36.25 -23.23 -15.73
CA SER A 323 -35.87 -23.33 -17.15
C SER A 323 -35.39 -24.75 -17.52
N ASP A 324 -34.62 -25.41 -16.65
CA ASP A 324 -34.18 -26.80 -16.84
C ASP A 324 -35.34 -27.79 -16.72
N THR A 325 -36.34 -27.50 -15.88
CA THR A 325 -37.53 -28.35 -15.73
C THR A 325 -38.50 -28.21 -16.91
N THR A 326 -38.60 -27.02 -17.52
CA THR A 326 -39.43 -26.78 -18.72
C THR A 326 -38.78 -27.29 -20.01
N LEU A 327 -37.45 -27.29 -20.12
CA LEU A 327 -36.73 -27.92 -21.23
C LEU A 327 -36.81 -29.46 -21.22
N ASN A 328 -36.89 -30.09 -20.04
CA ASN A 328 -37.06 -31.53 -19.92
C ASN A 328 -38.49 -32.04 -20.15
N THR A 329 -39.51 -31.15 -20.11
CA THR A 329 -40.91 -31.52 -20.38
C THR A 329 -41.35 -31.32 -21.84
N ILE A 330 -40.58 -30.59 -22.65
CA ILE A 330 -40.85 -30.36 -24.09
C ILE A 330 -40.06 -31.33 -24.98
N GLY A 331 -39.29 -32.25 -24.38
CA GLY A 331 -38.35 -33.14 -25.06
C GLY A 331 -38.87 -34.53 -25.45
N VAL A 332 -40.15 -34.75 -25.78
CA VAL A 332 -40.60 -36.01 -26.43
C VAL A 332 -41.78 -35.74 -27.36
N ASP A 333 -41.50 -35.61 -28.66
CA ASP A 333 -42.23 -36.20 -29.81
C ASP A 333 -41.98 -35.40 -31.10
N ARG A 334 -40.92 -35.77 -31.83
CA ARG A 334 -40.83 -35.56 -33.27
C ARG A 334 -40.97 -36.91 -33.97
N HIS A 335 -42.21 -37.32 -34.21
CA HIS A 335 -42.53 -38.13 -35.37
C HIS A 335 -43.08 -37.19 -36.45
N LEU A 336 -42.20 -36.74 -37.35
CA LEU A 336 -42.59 -36.21 -38.65
C LEU A 336 -42.81 -37.39 -39.58
N ASN A 337 -44.06 -37.64 -39.95
CA ASN A 337 -44.42 -38.41 -41.14
C ASN A 337 -44.79 -37.40 -42.23
N PRO A 338 -44.18 -37.39 -43.42
CA PRO A 338 -44.58 -36.51 -44.51
C PRO A 338 -45.65 -37.21 -45.36
N ASN A 339 -46.76 -36.49 -45.61
CA ASN A 339 -47.76 -36.63 -46.69
C ASN A 339 -49.19 -36.55 -46.13
N ASP A 340 -49.75 -35.34 -46.10
CA ASP A 340 -51.00 -34.94 -46.77
C ASP A 340 -51.30 -33.46 -46.50
#